data_AF-E1QP02-F1
#
_entry.id   AF-E1QP02-F1
#
_cell.length_a   1.000
_cell.length_b   1.000
_cell.length_c   1.000
_cell.angle_alpha   90.00
_cell.angle_beta   90.00
_cell.angle_gamma   90.00
#
_symmetry.space_group_name_H-M   'P 1'
#
loop_
_entity.id
_entity.type
_entity.pdbx_description
1 polymer ?
#
loop_
_entity_poly.entity_id
_entity_poly.type
_entity_poly.pdbx_seq_one_letter_code
_entity_poly.pdbx_strand_id
1 'polypeptide(L)' 'MSSSGNRCIFYQRTYDGERCILMPPEDWRVSRSKFINFCLNSGRGCPVLSRYYSMVSRGSVKEEK' A
#
# COMPACT_ATOMS: atom_id res chain seq x y z
N MET A 1 0.78 -2.33 -26.19
CA MET A 1 -0.27 -1.83 -25.26
C MET A 1 -0.34 -2.75 -24.06
N SER A 2 0.22 -2.36 -22.90
CA SER A 2 0.04 -3.09 -21.64
C SER A 2 -0.78 -2.22 -20.70
N SER A 3 -2.10 -2.36 -20.78
CA SER A 3 -3.05 -1.68 -19.89
C SER A 3 -3.35 -2.63 -18.73
N SER A 4 -2.77 -2.43 -17.54
CA SER A 4 -3.12 -3.23 -16.34
C SER A 4 -2.76 -2.63 -14.97
N GLY A 5 -2.32 -1.36 -14.89
CA GLY A 5 -1.70 -0.82 -13.66
C GLY A 5 -2.60 -0.05 -12.69
N ASN A 6 -3.90 -0.32 -12.59
CA ASN A 6 -4.79 0.45 -11.70
C ASN A 6 -4.71 0.01 -10.24
N ARG A 7 -3.82 -0.92 -9.86
CA ARG A 7 -3.74 -1.44 -8.49
C ARG A 7 -2.49 -0.92 -7.79
N CYS A 8 -2.61 -0.70 -6.50
CA CYS A 8 -1.52 -0.30 -5.62
C CYS A 8 -0.45 -1.40 -5.62
N ILE A 9 0.83 -1.02 -5.71
CA ILE A 9 1.97 -1.95 -5.70
C ILE A 9 2.04 -2.81 -4.41
N PHE A 10 1.45 -2.32 -3.32
CA PHE A 10 1.41 -3.03 -2.05
C PHE A 10 0.20 -3.97 -1.93
N TYR A 11 -0.73 -3.92 -2.87
CA TYR A 11 -1.87 -4.85 -2.92
C TYR A 11 -1.49 -6.10 -3.72
N GLN A 12 -1.02 -7.12 -3.00
CA GLN A 12 -0.44 -8.34 -3.58
C GLN A 12 -1.22 -9.58 -3.15
N ARG A 13 -1.14 -10.64 -3.97
CA ARG A 13 -1.69 -11.95 -3.64
C ARG A 13 -0.80 -12.65 -2.62
N THR A 14 -1.39 -13.05 -1.49
CA THR A 14 -0.75 -13.83 -0.43
C THR A 14 -1.43 -15.19 -0.28
N TYR A 15 -0.89 -16.07 0.57
CA TYR A 15 -1.51 -17.38 0.86
C TYR A 15 -2.96 -17.25 1.35
N ASP A 16 -3.25 -16.23 2.16
CA ASP A 16 -4.59 -15.92 2.70
C ASP A 16 -5.48 -15.12 1.72
N GLY A 17 -5.03 -14.93 0.47
CA GLY A 17 -5.70 -14.11 -0.55
C GLY A 17 -5.02 -12.77 -0.81
N GLU A 18 -5.66 -11.92 -1.62
CA GLU A 18 -5.13 -10.60 -1.98
C GLU A 18 -5.31 -9.59 -0.84
N ARG A 19 -4.20 -8.93 -0.46
CA ARG A 19 -4.20 -7.96 0.63
C ARG A 19 -3.11 -6.89 0.46
N CYS A 20 -3.28 -5.79 1.18
CA CYS A 20 -2.20 -4.83 1.36
C CYS A 20 -1.11 -5.44 2.25
N ILE A 21 0.13 -5.55 1.75
CA ILE A 21 1.27 -6.12 2.50
C ILE A 21 1.77 -5.20 3.62
N LEU A 22 1.43 -3.90 3.55
CA LEU A 22 1.78 -2.92 4.58
C LEU A 22 0.88 -3.00 5.83
N MET A 23 -0.15 -3.87 5.81
CA MET A 23 -1.00 -4.13 6.96
C MET A 23 -0.89 -5.60 7.37
N PRO A 24 -0.95 -5.90 8.67
CA PRO A 24 -1.07 -7.28 9.13
C PRO A 24 -2.41 -7.89 8.66
N PRO A 25 -2.48 -9.23 8.53
CA PRO A 25 -3.67 -9.91 8.00
C PRO A 25 -4.91 -9.69 8.88
N GLU A 26 -4.73 -9.59 10.20
CA GLU A 26 -5.82 -9.36 11.16
C GLU A 26 -6.50 -8.00 10.93
N ASP A 27 -5.72 -6.91 10.91
CA ASP A 27 -6.23 -5.56 10.59
C ASP A 27 -6.81 -5.48 9.17
N TRP A 28 -6.19 -6.19 8.20
CA TRP A 28 -6.70 -6.22 6.84
C TRP A 28 -8.10 -6.82 6.80
N ARG A 29 -8.36 -7.93 7.49
CA ARG A 29 -9.69 -8.56 7.51
C ARG A 29 -10.78 -7.60 8.00
N VAL A 30 -10.49 -6.82 9.04
CA VAL A 30 -11.43 -5.84 9.60
C VAL A 30 -11.62 -4.64 8.68
N SER A 31 -10.53 -4.13 8.10
CA SER A 31 -10.55 -2.86 7.37
C SER A 31 -10.57 -2.99 5.84
N ARG A 32 -10.59 -4.23 5.32
CA ARG A 32 -10.55 -4.55 3.88
C ARG A 32 -11.59 -3.76 3.10
N SER A 33 -12.84 -3.76 3.56
CA SER A 33 -13.94 -3.09 2.87
C SER A 33 -13.71 -1.59 2.66
N LYS A 34 -12.96 -0.96 3.57
CA LYS A 34 -12.58 0.46 3.49
C LYS A 34 -11.37 0.67 2.59
N PHE A 35 -10.34 -0.18 2.71
CA PHE A 35 -9.06 0.02 2.02
C PHE A 35 -9.03 -0.52 0.60
N ILE A 36 -9.86 -1.52 0.27
CA ILE A 36 -9.84 -2.20 -1.02
C ILE A 36 -10.04 -1.22 -2.19
N ASN A 37 -10.95 -0.25 -2.04
CA ASN A 37 -11.20 0.75 -3.08
C ASN A 37 -9.95 1.59 -3.37
N PHE A 38 -9.20 1.99 -2.34
CA PHE A 38 -7.94 2.71 -2.54
C PHE A 38 -6.89 1.80 -3.19
N CYS A 39 -6.77 0.57 -2.73
CA CYS A 39 -5.84 -0.41 -3.29
C CYS A 39 -6.13 -0.70 -4.77
N LEU A 40 -7.40 -0.75 -5.18
CA LEU A 40 -7.82 -0.94 -6.58
C LEU A 40 -7.77 0.35 -7.42
N ASN A 41 -7.38 1.48 -6.82
CA ASN A 41 -7.22 2.78 -7.48
C ASN A 41 -5.78 3.30 -7.31
N SER A 42 -4.80 2.43 -7.58
CA SER A 42 -3.36 2.69 -7.50
C SER A 42 -2.85 3.13 -6.11
N GLY A 43 -3.68 3.00 -5.07
CA GLY A 43 -3.37 3.48 -3.71
C GLY A 43 -3.63 4.98 -3.51
N ARG A 44 -4.27 5.66 -4.47
CA ARG A 44 -4.52 7.11 -4.39
C ARG A 44 -5.45 7.41 -3.21
N GLY A 45 -5.01 8.28 -2.30
CA GLY A 45 -5.74 8.59 -1.07
C GLY A 45 -5.66 7.52 0.04
N CYS A 46 -4.86 6.46 -0.14
CA CYS A 46 -4.66 5.45 0.91
C CYS A 46 -3.79 6.04 2.05
N PRO A 47 -4.31 6.14 3.29
CA PRO A 47 -3.55 6.71 4.40
C PRO A 47 -2.37 5.83 4.83
N VAL A 48 -2.47 4.50 4.64
CA VAL A 48 -1.35 3.56 4.89
C VAL A 48 -0.20 3.84 3.95
N LEU A 49 -0.51 3.99 2.65
CA LEU A 49 0.48 4.31 1.63
C LEU A 49 1.09 5.70 1.85
N SER A 50 0.25 6.69 2.16
CA SER A 50 0.69 8.06 2.46
C SER A 50 1.64 8.08 3.67
N ARG A 51 1.32 7.35 4.74
CA ARG A 51 2.21 7.20 5.89
C ARG A 51 3.52 6.52 5.53
N TYR A 52 3.49 5.45 4.73
CA TYR A 52 4.70 4.78 4.26
C TYR A 52 5.63 5.75 3.51
N TYR A 53 5.10 6.49 2.52
CA TYR A 53 5.90 7.48 1.80
C TYR A 53 6.38 8.63 2.68
N SER A 54 5.57 9.07 3.66
CA SER A 54 5.99 10.09 4.61
C SER A 54 7.16 9.62 5.48
N MET A 55 7.15 8.35 5.90
CA MET A 55 8.26 7.75 6.66
C MET A 55 9.51 7.59 5.79
N VAL A 56 9.36 7.05 4.59
CA VAL A 56 10.49 6.87 3.64
C VAL A 56 11.09 8.21 3.23
N SER A 57 10.26 9.22 2.95
CA SER A 57 10.72 10.57 2.57
C SER A 57 11.45 11.31 3.70
N ARG A 58 11.18 10.97 4.97
CA ARG A 58 11.91 11.50 6.13
C ARG A 58 13.22 10.75 6.40
N GLY A 59 13.45 9.64 5.69
CA GLY A 59 14.66 8.82 5.78
C GLY A 59 15.85 9.35 4.97
N SER A 60 15.71 10.44 4.22
CA SER A 60 16.85 11.15 3.62
C SER A 60 17.61 11.96 4.68
N VAL A 61 18.19 11.26 5.66
CA VAL A 61 19.30 11.82 6.45
C VAL A 61 20.48 11.94 5.48
N LYS A 62 21.01 13.17 5.36
CA LYS A 62 22.21 13.52 4.63
C LYS A 62 23.29 12.44 4.72
N GLU A 63 23.75 11.94 3.56
CA GLU A 63 25.11 11.45 3.45
C GLU A 63 26.02 12.69 3.34
N GLU A 64 26.66 13.05 4.45
CA GLU A 64 27.72 14.05 4.51
C GLU A 64 29.03 13.28 4.76
N LYS A 65 29.84 13.12 3.71
CA LYS A 65 31.28 12.87 3.82
C LYS A 65 32.01 13.37 2.59
#